data_AF-A0A2T1DWZ1-F1
#
_entry.id   AF-A0A2T1DWZ1-F1
#
_cell.length_a   1.000
_cell.length_b   1.000
_cell.length_c   1.000
_cell.angle_alpha   90.00
_cell.angle_beta   90.00
_cell.angle_gamma   90.00
#
_symmetry.space_group_name_H-M   'P 1'
#
loop_
_entity.id
_entity.type
_entity.pdbx_description
1 polymer ?
#
loop_
_entity_poly.entity_id
_entity_poly.type
_entity_poly.pdbx_seq_one_letter_code
_entity_poly.pdbx_strand_id
1 'polypeptide(L)'
;MVTVSIKDEYVEVLSALGDLQAAMDLAIQRYTIEQITGKIAELRQRNSQYQAKYGMDYLAFNQRVSEDEVFIINLESKVNNLWEIDLADWEFCYKGIGDWTRKLQN
;
A
#
# COMPACT_ATOMS: atom_id res chain seq x y z
N MET A 1 7.08 25.80 -3.71
CA MET A 1 6.97 25.99 -2.26
C MET A 1 5.49 25.98 -1.91
N VAL A 2 5.09 25.14 -0.96
CA VAL A 2 3.70 25.05 -0.46
C VAL A 2 3.71 25.56 0.97
N THR A 3 2.74 26.39 1.34
CA THR A 3 2.63 26.95 2.69
C THR A 3 1.61 26.15 3.50
N VAL A 4 1.97 25.79 4.73
CA VAL A 4 1.09 25.09 5.67
C VAL A 4 1.04 25.90 6.97
N SER A 5 -0.16 26.06 7.54
CA SER A 5 -0.32 26.71 8.84
C SER A 5 0.08 25.77 9.97
N ILE A 6 0.92 26.24 10.87
CA ILE A 6 1.33 25.54 12.09
C ILE A 6 1.04 26.43 13.30
N LYS A 7 0.83 25.82 14.46
CA LYS A 7 0.62 26.55 15.70
C LYS A 7 1.92 27.21 16.17
N ASP A 8 1.81 28.43 16.67
CA ASP A 8 2.94 29.19 17.23
C ASP A 8 3.66 28.44 18.36
N GLU A 9 2.90 27.65 19.15
CA GLU A 9 3.41 26.78 20.21
C GLU A 9 4.54 25.86 19.72
N TYR A 10 4.41 25.29 18.52
CA TYR A 10 5.42 24.42 17.92
C TYR A 10 6.59 25.21 17.36
N VAL A 11 6.31 26.39 16.79
CA VAL A 11 7.35 27.29 16.26
C VAL A 11 8.29 27.74 17.38
N GLU A 12 7.73 28.17 18.51
CA GLU A 12 8.50 28.62 19.67
C GLU A 12 9.44 27.52 20.18
N VAL A 13 8.91 26.32 20.42
CA VAL A 13 9.68 25.18 20.92
C VAL A 13 10.76 24.74 19.92
N LEU A 14 10.41 24.58 18.64
CA LEU A 14 11.37 24.09 17.64
C LEU A 14 12.45 25.13 17.33
N SER A 15 12.10 26.41 17.30
CA SER A 15 13.07 27.50 17.09
C SER A 15 14.04 27.66 18.27
N ALA A 16 13.57 27.38 19.49
CA ALA A 16 14.44 27.37 20.67
C ALA A 16 15.44 26.20 20.66
N LEU A 17 15.13 25.11 19.95
CA LEU A 17 15.98 23.92 19.83
C LEU A 17 16.93 23.96 18.62
N GLY A 18 16.72 24.88 17.66
CA GLY A 18 17.59 25.04 16.50
C GLY A 18 16.88 25.61 15.28
N ASP A 19 17.30 25.15 14.10
CA ASP A 19 16.71 25.57 12.83
C ASP A 19 15.30 24.96 12.67
N LEU A 20 14.29 25.83 12.71
CA LEU A 20 12.88 25.48 12.53
C LEU A 20 12.64 24.74 11.21
N GLN A 21 13.24 25.20 10.11
CA GLN A 21 13.02 24.60 8.80
C GLN A 21 13.61 23.19 8.76
N ALA A 22 14.84 23.02 9.25
CA ALA A 22 15.47 21.70 9.32
C ALA A 22 14.69 20.73 10.24
N ALA A 23 14.16 21.22 11.36
CA ALA A 23 13.34 20.43 12.26
C ALA A 23 12.02 19.99 11.60
N MET A 24 11.37 20.91 10.88
CA MET A 24 10.14 20.63 10.13
C MET A 24 10.39 19.63 8.99
N ASP A 25 11.45 19.80 8.22
CA ASP A 25 11.82 18.90 7.13
C ASP A 25 12.07 17.48 7.65
N LEU A 26 12.80 17.35 8.76
CA LEU A 26 13.05 16.06 9.40
C LEU A 26 11.76 15.41 9.92
N ALA A 27 10.89 16.19 10.55
CA ALA A 27 9.61 15.69 11.06
C ALA A 27 8.71 15.18 9.93
N ILE A 28 8.61 15.96 8.84
CA ILE A 28 7.83 15.59 7.66
C ILE A 28 8.44 14.36 6.99
N GLN A 29 9.76 14.27 6.86
CA GLN A 29 10.43 13.10 6.29
C GLN A 29 10.12 11.84 7.09
N ARG A 30 10.25 11.89 8.41
CA ARG A 30 9.94 10.77 9.31
C ARG A 30 8.49 10.33 9.19
N TYR A 31 7.56 11.29 9.25
CA TYR A 31 6.14 10.99 9.10
C TYR A 31 5.82 10.42 7.71
N THR A 32 6.46 10.93 6.65
CA THR A 32 6.28 10.40 5.29
C THR A 32 6.74 8.95 5.19
N ILE A 33 7.91 8.62 5.75
CA ILE A 33 8.42 7.25 5.82
C ILE A 33 7.46 6.34 6.59
N GLU A 34 6.95 6.80 7.73
CA GLU A 34 5.97 6.07 8.54
C GLU A 34 4.69 5.78 7.75
N GLN A 35 4.12 6.80 7.09
CA GLN A 35 2.90 6.65 6.29
C GLN A 35 3.09 5.69 5.11
N ILE A 36 4.22 5.78 4.40
CA ILE A 36 4.53 4.86 3.30
C ILE A 36 4.68 3.42 3.81
N THR A 37 5.39 3.24 4.92
CA THR A 37 5.61 1.92 5.53
C THR A 37 4.30 1.30 6.00
N GLY A 38 3.43 2.09 6.65
CA GLY A 38 2.08 1.69 7.04
C GLY A 38 1.25 1.28 5.83
N LYS A 39 1.31 2.04 4.74
CA LYS A 39 0.59 1.70 3.51
C LYS A 39 1.09 0.39 2.89
N ILE A 40 2.40 0.18 2.82
CA ILE A 40 2.98 -1.09 2.33
C ILE A 40 2.52 -2.27 3.19
N ALA A 41 2.49 -2.10 4.52
CA ALA A 41 2.04 -3.14 5.44
C ALA A 41 0.56 -3.50 5.22
N GLU A 42 -0.32 -2.49 5.07
CA GLU A 42 -1.74 -2.68 4.76
C GLU A 42 -1.93 -3.47 3.45
N LEU A 43 -1.25 -3.06 2.38
CA LEU A 43 -1.36 -3.73 1.08
C LEU A 43 -0.81 -5.17 1.12
N ARG A 44 0.29 -5.40 1.85
CA ARG A 44 0.85 -6.76 2.06
C ARG A 44 -0.12 -7.64 2.82
N GLN A 45 -0.77 -7.13 3.86
CA GLN A 45 -1.76 -7.88 4.63
C GLN A 45 -2.91 -8.31 3.72
N ARG A 46 -3.50 -7.39 2.95
CA ARG A 46 -4.58 -7.70 2.00
C ARG A 46 -4.15 -8.67 0.90
N ASN A 47 -2.96 -8.47 0.34
CA ASN A 47 -2.38 -9.41 -0.62
C ASN A 47 -2.25 -10.83 -0.01
N SER A 48 -1.81 -10.96 1.24
CA SER A 48 -1.70 -12.27 1.91
C SER A 48 -3.07 -12.91 2.20
N GLN A 49 -4.10 -12.11 2.46
CA GLN A 49 -5.48 -12.62 2.63
C GLN A 49 -6.00 -13.26 1.34
N TYR A 50 -5.75 -12.64 0.20
CA TYR A 50 -6.10 -13.23 -1.09
C TYR A 50 -5.28 -14.47 -1.42
N GLN A 51 -3.97 -14.46 -1.12
CA GLN A 51 -3.13 -15.64 -1.27
C GLN A 51 -3.66 -16.83 -0.44
N ALA A 52 -4.08 -16.57 0.79
CA ALA A 52 -4.69 -17.60 1.64
C ALA A 52 -6.06 -18.06 1.11
N LYS A 53 -6.88 -17.13 0.60
CA LYS A 53 -8.21 -17.42 0.04
C LYS A 53 -8.14 -18.31 -1.19
N TYR A 54 -7.21 -18.01 -2.11
CA TYR A 54 -7.10 -18.70 -3.40
C TYR A 54 -6.01 -19.79 -3.44
N GLY A 55 -5.23 -19.91 -2.36
CA GLY A 55 -4.20 -20.95 -2.21
C GLY A 55 -2.99 -20.79 -3.13
N MET A 56 -2.80 -19.62 -3.74
CA MET A 56 -1.70 -19.33 -4.66
C MET A 56 -1.34 -17.84 -4.67
N ASP A 57 -0.22 -17.47 -5.28
CA ASP A 57 0.14 -16.06 -5.44
C ASP A 57 -0.67 -15.35 -6.53
N TYR A 58 -0.59 -14.01 -6.53
CA TYR A 58 -1.31 -13.15 -7.46
C TYR A 58 -0.99 -13.48 -8.93
N LEU A 59 0.29 -13.71 -9.25
CA LEU A 59 0.70 -13.91 -10.64
C LEU A 59 0.16 -15.25 -11.17
N ALA A 60 0.26 -16.31 -10.36
CA ALA A 60 -0.30 -17.61 -10.68
C ALA A 60 -1.82 -17.56 -10.84
N PHE A 61 -2.51 -16.86 -9.93
CA PHE A 61 -3.96 -16.69 -10.01
C PHE A 61 -4.37 -15.92 -11.26
N ASN A 62 -3.74 -14.77 -11.50
CA ASN A 62 -4.01 -13.91 -12.65
C ASN A 62 -3.76 -14.63 -13.99
N GLN A 63 -2.72 -15.47 -14.06
CA GLN A 63 -2.48 -16.30 -15.23
C GLN A 63 -3.61 -17.30 -15.46
N ARG A 64 -4.00 -18.06 -14.42
CA ARG A 64 -5.04 -19.10 -14.55
C ARG A 64 -6.40 -18.55 -14.94
N VAL A 65 -6.82 -17.43 -14.35
CA VAL A 65 -8.10 -16.79 -14.74
C VAL A 65 -8.05 -16.16 -16.15
N SER A 66 -6.86 -16.01 -16.74
CA SER A 66 -6.71 -15.53 -18.12
C SER A 66 -6.64 -16.66 -19.15
N GLU A 67 -6.21 -17.86 -18.75
CA GLU A 67 -5.80 -18.94 -19.67
C GLU A 67 -6.55 -20.27 -19.46
N ASP A 68 -7.19 -20.49 -18.31
CA ASP A 68 -7.79 -21.76 -17.92
C ASP A 68 -9.30 -21.61 -17.64
N GLU A 69 -10.11 -21.87 -18.66
CA GLU A 69 -11.58 -21.83 -18.58
C GLU A 69 -12.15 -22.84 -17.56
N VAL A 70 -11.52 -24.01 -17.42
CA VAL A 70 -11.94 -25.03 -16.45
C VAL A 70 -11.68 -24.55 -15.02
N PHE A 71 -10.59 -23.83 -14.80
CA PHE A 71 -10.33 -23.18 -13.51
C PHE A 71 -11.39 -22.13 -13.18
N ILE A 72 -11.76 -21.26 -14.14
CA ILE A 72 -12.79 -20.23 -13.94
C ILE A 72 -14.14 -20.87 -13.56
N ILE A 73 -14.58 -21.88 -14.30
CA ILE A 73 -15.85 -22.59 -14.01
C ILE A 73 -15.84 -23.18 -12.60
N ASN A 74 -14.72 -23.78 -12.16
CA ASN A 74 -14.59 -24.31 -10.80
C ASN A 74 -14.53 -23.21 -9.74
N LEU A 75 -13.85 -22.10 -10.03
CA LEU A 75 -13.73 -20.94 -9.16
C LEU A 75 -15.11 -20.33 -8.87
N GLU A 76 -15.90 -20.09 -9.92
CA GLU A 76 -17.25 -19.52 -9.81
C GLU A 76 -18.23 -20.45 -9.11
N SER A 77 -18.15 -21.75 -9.38
CA SER A 77 -19.10 -22.72 -8.84
C SER A 77 -18.80 -23.17 -7.40
N LYS A 78 -17.53 -23.15 -6.97
CA LYS A 78 -17.11 -23.79 -5.71
C LYS A 78 -16.37 -22.89 -4.74
N VAL A 79 -15.77 -21.79 -5.20
CA VAL A 79 -14.87 -20.97 -4.38
C VAL A 79 -15.46 -19.59 -4.14
N ASN A 80 -15.65 -18.81 -5.21
CA ASN A 80 -16.16 -17.46 -5.15
C ASN A 80 -16.67 -17.01 -6.52
N ASN A 81 -17.96 -16.68 -6.63
CA ASN A 81 -18.54 -16.09 -7.84
C ASN A 81 -18.25 -14.58 -8.00
N LEU A 82 -17.68 -13.95 -6.97
CA LEU A 82 -17.22 -12.55 -6.99
C LEU A 82 -15.69 -12.44 -7.10
N TRP A 83 -15.05 -13.43 -7.74
CA TRP A 83 -13.60 -13.50 -7.84
C TRP A 83 -13.01 -12.33 -8.65
N GLU A 84 -13.74 -11.76 -9.60
CA GLU A 84 -13.29 -10.61 -10.40
C GLU A 84 -13.10 -9.34 -9.56
N ILE A 85 -13.98 -9.12 -8.57
CA ILE A 85 -13.88 -8.00 -7.63
C ILE A 85 -12.63 -8.17 -6.76
N ASP A 86 -12.41 -9.40 -6.29
CA ASP A 86 -11.20 -9.73 -5.54
C ASP A 86 -9.95 -9.57 -6.41
N LEU A 87 -9.98 -9.98 -7.68
CA LEU A 87 -8.85 -9.85 -8.59
C LEU A 87 -8.46 -8.38 -8.78
N ALA A 88 -9.44 -7.50 -9.02
CA ALA A 88 -9.18 -6.07 -9.19
C ALA A 88 -8.55 -5.44 -7.93
N ASP A 89 -9.06 -5.80 -6.75
CA ASP A 89 -8.52 -5.32 -5.49
C ASP A 89 -7.13 -5.90 -5.18
N TRP A 90 -6.92 -7.18 -5.51
CA TRP A 90 -5.66 -7.85 -5.33
C TRP A 90 -4.59 -7.30 -6.27
N GLU A 91 -4.93 -6.99 -7.52
CA GLU A 91 -4.05 -6.30 -8.46
C GLU A 91 -3.61 -4.94 -7.91
N PHE A 92 -4.55 -4.16 -7.37
CA PHE A 92 -4.26 -2.88 -6.72
C PHE A 92 -3.26 -3.07 -5.57
N CYS A 93 -3.46 -4.09 -4.73
CA CYS A 93 -2.54 -4.38 -3.63
C CYS A 93 -1.15 -4.79 -4.15
N TYR A 94 -1.08 -5.73 -5.08
CA TYR A 94 0.16 -6.27 -5.63
C TYR A 94 1.02 -5.18 -6.29
N LYS A 95 0.41 -4.40 -7.19
CA LYS A 95 1.09 -3.28 -7.87
C LYS A 95 1.45 -2.17 -6.87
N GLY A 96 0.52 -1.83 -5.98
CA GLY A 96 0.69 -0.78 -4.98
C GLY A 96 1.87 -1.04 -4.04
N ILE A 97 2.13 -2.29 -3.65
CA ILE A 97 3.32 -2.63 -2.86
C ILE A 97 4.60 -2.20 -3.59
N GLY A 98 4.71 -2.50 -4.89
CA GLY A 98 5.86 -2.11 -5.70
C GLY A 98 6.00 -0.60 -5.86
N ASP A 99 4.89 0.11 -6.12
CA ASP A 99 4.88 1.56 -6.26
C ASP A 99 5.32 2.29 -4.99
N TRP A 100 4.76 1.91 -3.83
CA TRP A 100 5.11 2.53 -2.56
C TRP A 100 6.52 2.15 -2.09
N THR A 101 6.98 0.93 -2.38
CA THR A 101 8.37 0.53 -2.10
C THR A 101 9.37 1.39 -2.89
N ARG A 102 9.10 1.66 -4.17
CA ARG A 102 9.94 2.57 -4.99
C ARG A 102 9.96 3.98 -4.41
N LYS A 103 8.82 4.50 -3.94
CA LYS A 103 8.75 5.82 -3.30
C LYS A 103 9.53 5.91 -1.99
N LEU A 104 9.71 4.81 -1.27
CA LEU A 104 10.49 4.77 -0.02
C LEU A 104 12.00 4.75 -0.28
N GLN A 105 12.42 4.21 -1.43
CA GLN A 105 13.84 4.05 -1.81
C GLN A 105 14.42 5.29 -2.49
N ASN A 106 13.57 6.24 -2.89
CA ASN A 106 13.93 7.52 -3.49
C ASN A 106 13.96 8.62 -2.42
#